data_AF-A0A6V7IMB6-F1
#
_entry.id   AF-A0A6V7IMB6-F1
#
_cell.length_a   1.000
_cell.length_b   1.000
_cell.length_c   1.000
_cell.angle_alpha   90.00
_cell.angle_beta   90.00
_cell.angle_gamma   90.00
#
_symmetry.space_group_name_H-M   'P 1'
#
loop_
_entity.id
_entity.type
_entity.pdbx_description
1 polymer ?
#
loop_
_entity_poly.entity_id
_entity_poly.type
_entity_poly.pdbx_seq_one_letter_code
_entity_poly.pdbx_strand_id
1 'polypeptide(L)'
;YLYDFLDALITQQTAPEEAYRKLDDLANKHCESLRKATKQVQEARMNHDENAVKKAVNDYEEALERYVPVLMAQAKIYWDLGNYVQVEKIFRMSADFCNDHDVWRLNVAHTLFMQENKFKEATGFYEPIVKKKYDN
;
A
#
# COMPACT_ATOMS: atom_id res chain seq x y z
N TYR A 1 -15.90 3.36 5.60
CA TYR A 1 -14.75 2.67 5.00
C TYR A 1 -15.12 1.33 4.40
N LEU A 2 -15.43 0.28 5.19
CA LEU A 2 -15.67 -1.06 4.62
C LEU A 2 -16.82 -1.07 3.60
N TYR A 3 -17.94 -0.39 3.89
CA TYR A 3 -19.05 -0.23 2.95
C TYR A 3 -18.60 0.47 1.65
N ASP A 4 -17.91 1.61 1.78
CA ASP A 4 -17.43 2.39 0.64
C ASP A 4 -16.42 1.59 -0.22
N PHE A 5 -15.57 0.79 0.43
CA PHE A 5 -14.61 -0.08 -0.23
C PHE A 5 -15.31 -1.20 -1.00
N LEU A 6 -16.29 -1.86 -0.38
CA LEU A 6 -17.09 -2.90 -1.04
C LEU A 6 -17.89 -2.34 -2.22
N ASP A 7 -18.48 -1.15 -2.07
CA ASP A 7 -19.18 -0.46 -3.16
C ASP A 7 -18.25 -0.19 -4.34
N ALA A 8 -17.02 0.27 -4.08
CA ALA A 8 -16.02 0.49 -5.12
C ALA A 8 -15.62 -0.82 -5.83
N LEU A 9 -15.45 -1.93 -5.08
CA LEU A 9 -15.13 -3.24 -5.67
C LEU A 9 -16.28 -3.80 -6.53
N ILE A 10 -17.53 -3.60 -6.12
CA ILE A 10 -18.69 -4.00 -6.94
C ILE A 10 -18.76 -3.14 -8.21
N THR A 11 -18.58 -1.82 -8.06
CA THR A 11 -18.55 -0.86 -9.17
C THR A 11 -17.46 -1.23 -10.19
N GLN A 12 -16.32 -1.76 -9.74
CA GLN A 12 -15.21 -2.15 -10.63
C GLN A 12 -15.63 -3.15 -11.72
N GLN A 13 -16.62 -4.01 -11.44
CA GLN A 13 -17.07 -5.04 -12.39
C GLN A 13 -17.80 -4.45 -13.60
N THR A 14 -18.40 -3.28 -13.45
CA THR A 14 -19.24 -2.65 -14.49
C THR A 14 -18.72 -1.30 -14.95
N ALA A 15 -18.01 -0.56 -14.09
CA ALA A 15 -17.48 0.77 -14.35
C ALA A 15 -16.10 0.99 -13.67
N PRO A 16 -15.00 0.48 -14.25
CA PRO A 16 -13.66 0.58 -13.67
C PRO A 16 -13.18 2.01 -13.39
N GLU A 17 -13.52 2.98 -14.25
CA GLU A 17 -13.14 4.39 -14.06
C GLU A 17 -13.86 5.05 -12.88
N GLU A 18 -15.12 4.70 -12.65
CA GLU A 18 -15.88 5.17 -11.48
C GLU A 18 -15.36 4.52 -10.21
N ALA A 19 -15.10 3.20 -10.24
CA ALA A 19 -14.48 2.49 -9.13
C ALA A 19 -13.12 3.10 -8.76
N TYR A 20 -12.30 3.47 -9.74
CA TYR A 20 -11.02 4.13 -9.49
C TYR A 20 -11.20 5.45 -8.73
N ARG A 21 -12.15 6.30 -9.14
CA ARG A 21 -12.44 7.57 -8.44
C ARG A 21 -12.85 7.33 -6.98
N LYS A 22 -13.75 6.37 -6.74
CA LYS A 22 -14.16 6.00 -5.37
C LYS A 22 -12.97 5.50 -4.53
N LEU A 23 -12.11 4.67 -5.11
CA LEU A 23 -10.91 4.18 -4.44
C LEU A 23 -9.89 5.28 -4.19
N ASP A 24 -9.74 6.25 -5.09
CA ASP A 24 -8.84 7.39 -4.91
C ASP A 24 -9.27 8.29 -3.75
N ASP A 25 -10.57 8.58 -3.66
CA ASP A 25 -11.14 9.31 -2.51
C ASP A 25 -10.89 8.57 -1.19
N LEU A 26 -11.01 7.25 -1.18
CA LEU A 26 -10.69 6.42 0.00
C LEU A 26 -9.20 6.42 0.31
N ALA A 27 -8.35 6.28 -0.70
CA ALA A 27 -6.89 6.30 -0.55
C ALA A 27 -6.43 7.62 0.06
N ASN A 28 -6.98 8.75 -0.40
CA ASN A 28 -6.66 10.08 0.13
C ASN A 28 -6.99 10.20 1.64
N LYS A 29 -8.17 9.73 2.06
CA LYS A 29 -8.56 9.71 3.50
C LYS A 29 -7.65 8.82 4.34
N HIS A 30 -7.22 7.68 3.80
CA HIS A 30 -6.26 6.80 4.47
C HIS A 30 -4.86 7.42 4.55
N CYS A 31 -4.39 8.06 3.49
CA CYS A 31 -3.11 8.79 3.47
C CYS A 31 -3.09 9.91 4.52
N GLU A 32 -4.17 10.67 4.67
CA GLU A 32 -4.29 11.68 5.75
C GLU A 32 -4.18 11.05 7.14
N SER A 33 -4.86 9.92 7.34
CA SER A 33 -4.82 9.16 8.60
C SER A 33 -3.41 8.63 8.91
N LEU A 34 -2.73 8.08 7.91
CA LEU A 34 -1.35 7.61 8.01
C LEU A 34 -0.38 8.76 8.35
N ARG A 35 -0.49 9.90 7.67
CA ARG A 35 0.33 11.10 7.98
C ARG A 35 0.14 11.57 9.42
N LYS A 36 -1.10 11.54 9.93
CA LYS A 36 -1.39 11.88 11.32
C LYS A 36 -0.77 10.88 12.29
N ALA A 37 -0.89 9.59 12.02
CA ALA A 37 -0.30 8.54 12.86
C ALA A 37 1.24 8.62 12.87
N THR A 38 1.88 8.88 11.73
CA THR A 38 3.34 9.10 11.65
C THR A 38 3.79 10.26 12.55
N LYS A 39 3.06 11.38 12.54
CA LYS A 39 3.36 12.52 13.42
C LYS A 39 3.23 12.14 14.90
N GLN A 40 2.19 11.41 15.27
CA GLN A 40 1.99 10.96 16.66
C GLN A 40 3.11 10.03 17.13
N VAL A 41 3.59 9.12 16.27
CA VAL A 41 4.76 8.28 16.58
C VAL A 41 6.02 9.12 16.80
N GLN A 42 6.25 10.13 15.95
CA GLN A 42 7.40 11.03 16.08
C GLN A 42 7.34 11.86 17.37
N GLU A 43 6.19 12.47 17.68
CA GLU A 43 5.97 13.26 18.89
C GLU A 43 6.16 12.42 20.16
N ALA A 44 5.58 11.20 20.20
CA ALA A 44 5.74 10.30 21.33
C ALA A 44 7.21 9.90 21.56
N ARG A 45 7.97 9.66 20.48
CA ARG A 45 9.41 9.36 20.55
C ARG A 45 10.21 10.55 21.08
N MET A 46 9.89 11.76 20.64
CA MET A 46 10.55 12.99 21.12
C MET A 46 10.29 13.26 22.61
N ASN A 47 9.12 12.88 23.10
CA ASN A 47 8.75 13.02 24.50
C ASN A 47 9.27 11.88 25.39
N HIS A 48 9.96 10.89 24.83
CA HIS A 48 10.46 9.70 25.53
C HIS A 48 9.37 8.92 26.30
N ASP A 49 8.12 8.97 25.83
CA ASP A 49 7.00 8.23 26.40
C ASP A 49 6.84 6.87 25.70
N GLU A 50 7.47 5.83 26.26
CA GLU A 50 7.46 4.49 25.66
C GLU A 50 6.05 3.90 25.50
N ASN A 51 5.12 4.20 26.42
CA ASN A 51 3.75 3.72 26.35
C ASN A 51 2.99 4.41 25.21
N ALA A 52 3.16 5.73 25.06
CA ALA A 52 2.59 6.47 23.95
C ALA A 52 3.20 6.03 22.61
N VAL A 53 4.50 5.74 22.56
CA VAL A 53 5.17 5.21 21.35
C VAL A 53 4.55 3.89 20.94
N LYS A 54 4.41 2.94 21.86
CA LYS A 54 3.83 1.62 21.57
C LYS A 54 2.40 1.75 21.03
N LYS A 55 1.58 2.60 21.65
CA LYS A 55 0.21 2.85 21.19
C LYS A 55 0.19 3.50 19.80
N ALA A 56 0.99 4.54 19.58
CA ALA A 56 1.03 5.26 18.31
C ALA A 56 1.53 4.37 17.15
N VAL A 57 2.47 3.45 17.43
CA VAL A 57 2.94 2.46 16.45
C VAL A 57 1.81 1.49 16.09
N ASN A 58 1.09 0.96 17.08
CA ASN A 58 -0.06 0.08 16.81
C ASN A 58 -1.15 0.81 16.00
N ASP A 59 -1.47 2.06 16.35
CA ASP A 59 -2.46 2.86 15.63
C ASP A 59 -2.02 3.12 14.18
N TYR A 60 -0.71 3.31 13.94
CA TYR A 60 -0.13 3.42 12.60
C TYR A 60 -0.25 2.11 11.81
N GLU A 61 0.08 0.98 12.42
CA GLU A 61 -0.03 -0.35 11.80
C GLU A 61 -1.49 -0.66 11.41
N GLU A 62 -2.46 -0.41 12.30
CA GLU A 62 -3.87 -0.58 11.97
C GLU A 62 -4.34 0.32 10.83
N ALA A 63 -3.84 1.56 10.77
CA ALA A 63 -4.16 2.48 9.66
C ALA A 63 -3.55 2.00 8.34
N LEU A 64 -2.34 1.44 8.36
CA LEU A 64 -1.66 0.87 7.21
C LEU A 64 -2.40 -0.35 6.68
N GLU A 65 -2.81 -1.28 7.56
CA GLU A 65 -3.58 -2.48 7.19
C GLU A 65 -4.93 -2.15 6.55
N ARG A 66 -5.52 -0.99 6.88
CA ARG A 66 -6.72 -0.50 6.21
C ARG A 66 -6.42 0.13 4.85
N TYR A 67 -5.28 0.78 4.70
CA TYR A 67 -4.88 1.44 3.44
C TYR A 67 -4.48 0.45 2.36
N VAL A 68 -3.70 -0.58 2.70
CA VAL A 68 -3.13 -1.53 1.73
C VAL A 68 -4.19 -2.15 0.81
N PRO A 69 -5.35 -2.64 1.29
CA PRO A 69 -6.41 -3.17 0.43
C PRO A 69 -6.93 -2.18 -0.63
N VAL A 70 -7.09 -0.91 -0.28
CA VAL A 70 -7.53 0.14 -1.23
C VAL A 70 -6.48 0.35 -2.30
N LEU A 71 -5.22 0.49 -1.88
CA LEU A 71 -4.09 0.64 -2.80
C LEU A 71 -3.99 -0.54 -3.78
N MET A 72 -4.14 -1.78 -3.28
CA MET A 72 -4.11 -2.96 -4.14
C MET A 72 -5.29 -3.01 -5.10
N ALA A 73 -6.49 -2.58 -4.69
CA ALA A 73 -7.64 -2.48 -5.58
C ALA A 73 -7.44 -1.44 -6.68
N GLN A 74 -6.86 -0.27 -6.38
CA GLN A 74 -6.51 0.75 -7.37
C GLN A 74 -5.50 0.21 -8.39
N ALA A 75 -4.43 -0.42 -7.89
CA ALA A 75 -3.40 -1.05 -8.72
C ALA A 75 -4.00 -2.14 -9.61
N LYS A 76 -4.91 -2.97 -9.09
CA LYS A 76 -5.54 -4.07 -9.82
C LYS A 76 -6.28 -3.59 -11.07
N ILE A 77 -6.95 -2.44 -11.02
CA ILE A 77 -7.67 -1.88 -12.18
C ILE A 77 -6.72 -1.72 -13.38
N TYR A 78 -5.55 -1.11 -13.18
CA TYR A 78 -4.57 -0.94 -14.25
C TYR A 78 -3.80 -2.21 -14.58
N TRP A 79 -3.59 -3.08 -13.60
CA TRP A 79 -3.00 -4.40 -13.82
C TRP A 79 -3.83 -5.24 -14.79
N ASP A 80 -5.16 -5.29 -14.59
CA ASP A 80 -6.07 -6.06 -15.45
C ASP A 80 -6.10 -5.50 -16.89
N LEU A 81 -5.79 -4.21 -17.06
CA LEU A 81 -5.64 -3.55 -18.38
C LEU A 81 -4.26 -3.76 -19.01
N GLY A 82 -3.34 -4.46 -18.34
CA GLY A 82 -1.94 -4.62 -18.78
C GLY A 82 -1.11 -3.34 -18.69
N ASN A 83 -1.60 -2.28 -18.04
CA ASN A 83 -0.91 -1.00 -17.93
C ASN A 83 0.04 -0.98 -16.71
N TYR A 84 1.08 -1.81 -16.74
CA TYR A 84 2.03 -1.98 -15.64
C TYR A 84 2.81 -0.69 -15.29
N VAL A 85 2.97 0.22 -16.25
CA VAL A 85 3.60 1.53 -16.02
C VAL A 85 2.75 2.38 -15.06
N GLN A 86 1.43 2.34 -15.20
CA GLN A 86 0.55 3.06 -14.29
C GLN A 86 0.46 2.40 -12.91
N VAL A 87 0.48 1.07 -12.87
CA VAL A 87 0.57 0.32 -11.59
C VAL A 87 1.84 0.72 -10.82
N GLU A 88 2.99 0.81 -11.50
CA GLU A 88 4.24 1.25 -10.86
C GLU A 88 4.14 2.67 -10.30
N LYS A 89 3.51 3.60 -11.02
CA LYS A 89 3.30 4.97 -10.52
C LYS A 89 2.47 4.99 -9.24
N ILE A 90 1.41 4.19 -9.17
CA ILE A 90 0.58 4.05 -7.96
C ILE A 90 1.43 3.54 -6.78
N PHE A 91 2.26 2.51 -7.00
CA PHE A 91 3.14 2.01 -5.94
C PHE A 91 4.22 3.02 -5.54
N ARG A 92 4.80 3.75 -6.48
CA ARG A 92 5.79 4.79 -6.18
C ARG A 92 5.23 5.88 -5.27
N MET A 93 3.97 6.27 -5.47
CA MET A 93 3.31 7.28 -4.63
C MET A 93 2.99 6.80 -3.21
N SER A 94 2.94 5.47 -2.98
CA SER A 94 2.64 4.86 -1.68
C SER A 94 3.88 4.35 -0.92
N ALA A 95 5.06 4.42 -1.54
CA ALA A 95 6.30 3.87 -1.00
C ALA A 95 6.65 4.42 0.40
N ASP A 96 6.40 5.71 0.64
CA ASP A 96 6.67 6.36 1.94
C ASP A 96 5.97 5.68 3.13
N PHE A 97 4.85 4.99 2.89
CA PHE A 97 4.09 4.30 3.93
C PHE A 97 4.26 2.77 3.88
N CYS A 98 4.41 2.20 2.67
CA CYS A 98 4.21 0.76 2.45
C CYS A 98 5.50 -0.03 2.16
N ASN A 99 6.68 0.60 2.10
CA ASN A 99 7.91 -0.05 1.64
C ASN A 99 8.31 -1.33 2.41
N ASP A 100 7.91 -1.43 3.68
CA ASP A 100 8.17 -2.59 4.54
C ASP A 100 7.03 -3.61 4.59
N HIS A 101 5.91 -3.34 3.91
CA HIS A 101 4.77 -4.24 3.87
C HIS A 101 4.94 -5.33 2.80
N ASP A 102 4.91 -6.61 3.21
CA ASP A 102 5.22 -7.75 2.33
C ASP A 102 4.31 -7.80 1.08
N VAL A 103 3.00 -7.55 1.21
CA VAL A 103 2.05 -7.52 0.08
C VAL A 103 2.38 -6.42 -0.92
N TRP A 104 2.78 -5.23 -0.44
CA TRP A 104 3.16 -4.13 -1.31
C TRP A 104 4.45 -4.47 -2.06
N ARG A 105 5.46 -4.94 -1.31
CA ARG A 105 6.77 -5.33 -1.85
C ARG A 105 6.64 -6.39 -2.93
N LEU A 106 5.79 -7.40 -2.70
CA LEU A 106 5.52 -8.47 -3.67
C LEU A 106 4.86 -7.94 -4.94
N ASN A 107 3.82 -7.09 -4.82
CA ASN A 107 3.13 -6.55 -5.99
C ASN A 107 3.96 -5.54 -6.78
N VAL A 108 4.86 -4.81 -6.12
CA VAL A 108 5.89 -4.01 -6.80
C VAL A 108 6.82 -4.92 -7.61
N ALA A 109 7.31 -5.99 -7.01
CA ALA A 109 8.17 -6.96 -7.70
C ALA A 109 7.48 -7.57 -8.93
N HIS A 110 6.22 -7.99 -8.81
CA HIS A 110 5.40 -8.46 -9.93
C HIS A 110 5.25 -7.40 -11.02
N THR A 111 4.95 -6.16 -10.65
CA THR A 111 4.76 -5.05 -11.59
C THR A 111 6.02 -4.73 -12.38
N LEU A 112 7.17 -4.68 -11.71
CA LEU A 112 8.46 -4.47 -12.36
C LEU A 112 8.84 -5.65 -13.25
N PHE A 113 8.56 -6.87 -12.81
CA PHE A 113 8.80 -8.08 -13.59
C PHE A 113 8.00 -8.09 -14.89
N MET A 114 6.70 -7.74 -14.84
CA MET A 114 5.81 -7.70 -16.00
C MET A 114 6.14 -6.63 -17.03
N GLN A 115 7.01 -5.66 -16.72
CA GLN A 115 7.49 -4.68 -17.70
C GLN A 115 8.62 -5.23 -18.61
N GLU A 116 9.09 -6.47 -18.37
CA GLU A 116 10.04 -7.21 -19.21
C GLU A 116 11.45 -6.58 -19.40
N ASN A 117 11.73 -5.47 -18.71
CA ASN A 117 13.02 -4.78 -18.77
C ASN A 117 13.57 -4.38 -17.39
N LYS A 118 12.88 -4.72 -16.29
CA LYS A 118 13.26 -4.37 -14.90
C LYS A 118 13.49 -5.57 -13.98
N PHE A 119 13.93 -6.70 -14.53
CA PHE A 119 14.13 -7.94 -13.76
C PHE A 119 15.05 -7.78 -12.56
N LYS A 120 16.16 -7.03 -12.70
CA LYS A 120 17.11 -6.78 -11.60
C LYS A 120 16.45 -6.03 -10.44
N GLU A 121 15.63 -5.03 -10.74
CA GLU A 121 14.89 -4.28 -9.73
C GLU A 121 13.84 -5.17 -9.07
N ALA A 122 13.09 -5.95 -9.86
CA ALA A 122 12.11 -6.91 -9.34
C ALA A 122 12.75 -7.93 -8.37
N THR A 123 13.93 -8.46 -8.69
CA THR A 123 14.69 -9.35 -7.79
C THR A 123 14.99 -8.69 -6.45
N GLY A 124 15.36 -7.40 -6.45
CA GLY A 124 15.60 -6.65 -5.22
C GLY A 124 14.39 -6.54 -4.30
N PHE A 125 13.18 -6.53 -4.84
CA PHE A 125 11.94 -6.56 -4.05
C PHE A 125 11.55 -8.00 -3.62
N TYR A 126 11.81 -9.02 -4.44
CA TYR A 126 11.56 -10.42 -4.04
C TYR A 126 12.51 -10.92 -2.95
N GLU A 127 13.80 -10.54 -3.01
CA GLU A 127 14.86 -11.11 -2.18
C GLU A 127 14.59 -11.00 -0.66
N PRO A 128 14.19 -9.85 -0.09
CA PRO A 128 13.87 -9.74 1.34
C PRO A 128 12.74 -10.67 1.78
N ILE A 129 11.73 -10.88 0.92
CA ILE A 129 10.58 -11.75 1.21
C ILE A 129 11.02 -13.21 1.30
N VAL A 130 11.84 -13.65 0.34
CA VAL A 130 12.37 -15.02 0.32
C VAL A 130 13.32 -15.25 1.49
N LYS A 131 14.21 -14.28 1.79
CA LYS A 131 15.16 -14.40 2.91
C LYS A 131 14.48 -14.56 4.26
N LYS A 132 13.38 -13.84 4.51
CA LYS A 132 12.56 -13.98 5.73
C LYS A 132 12.03 -15.40 5.94
N LYS A 133 12.02 -16.25 4.91
CA LYS A 133 11.61 -17.67 4.99
C LYS A 133 12.77 -18.64 5.22
N TYR A 134 14.02 -18.22 5.07
CA TYR A 134 15.18 -19.07 5.36
C TYR A 134 15.53 -19.10 6.85
N ASP A 135 15.16 -18.06 7.61
CA ASP A 135 15.42 -17.96 9.04
C ASP A 135 14.35 -18.66 9.91
N ASN A 136 13.43 -19.41 9.28
CA ASN A 136 12.42 -20.28 9.91
C ASN A 136 12.76 -21.75 9.69
#